data_AF-A0A8X8BXS6-F1
#
_entry.id   AF-A0A8X8BXS6-F1
#
_cell.length_a   1.000
_cell.length_b   1.000
_cell.length_c   1.000
_cell.angle_alpha   90.00
_cell.angle_beta   90.00
_cell.angle_gamma   90.00
#
_symmetry.space_group_name_H-M   'P 1'
#
loop_
_entity.id
_entity.type
_entity.pdbx_description
1 polymer ?
#
loop_
_entity_poly.entity_id
_entity_poly.type
_entity_poly.pdbx_seq_one_letter_code
_entity_poly.pdbx_strand_id
1 'polypeptide(L)'
;MTRDGETALSFVVFLVKEALDGRPEDAPHIHYFCQEVAQLLLTYGADPSRCREDESSLMETCLEHFDLHFSLALQLLQGGASFFCTMHSPPCWSGFVLIFQRLCSAVQELKDNTVAAGEVILKAESILDFVIATSLDVRIPKDFVISVENCGIHAQKILSIYARLKDLEHTPAPLKHLCRLHIRQQLQLLNLKQKVERLPLPDRLKEYLLPTLQFSEAAGTCNGCHRVHPNDTA
;
A
#
# COMPACT_ATOMS: atom_id res chain seq x y z
N MET A 1 26.30 -5.82 9.57
CA MET A 1 26.41 -6.63 8.35
C MET A 1 26.76 -8.04 8.77
N THR A 2 25.95 -9.03 8.37
CA THR A 2 26.31 -10.44 8.54
C THR A 2 27.34 -10.85 7.48
N ARG A 3 27.96 -12.03 7.64
CA ARG A 3 29.06 -12.52 6.80
C ARG A 3 28.74 -12.59 5.31
N ASP A 4 27.45 -12.65 4.96
CA ASP A 4 26.95 -12.80 3.58
C ASP A 4 26.32 -11.51 3.02
N GLY A 5 26.45 -10.39 3.73
CA GLY A 5 25.85 -9.11 3.32
C GLY A 5 24.33 -9.05 3.45
N GLU A 6 23.68 -10.08 4.02
CA GLU A 6 22.27 -10.06 4.37
C GLU A 6 21.99 -8.97 5.41
N THR A 7 20.80 -8.37 5.29
CA THR A 7 20.33 -7.30 6.17
C THR A 7 19.01 -7.72 6.80
N ALA A 8 18.62 -7.06 7.89
CA ALA A 8 17.28 -7.27 8.44
C ALA A 8 16.19 -6.97 7.40
N LEU A 9 16.43 -6.04 6.46
CA LEU A 9 15.51 -5.76 5.36
C LEU A 9 15.42 -6.92 4.37
N SER A 10 16.52 -7.58 4.00
CA SER A 10 16.47 -8.73 3.08
C SER A 10 15.69 -9.90 3.69
N PHE A 11 15.81 -10.11 5.01
CA PHE A 11 14.99 -11.09 5.71
C PHE A 11 13.49 -10.74 5.69
N VAL A 12 13.15 -9.45 5.88
CA VAL A 12 11.74 -9.02 5.78
C VAL A 12 11.22 -9.17 4.35
N VAL A 13 12.01 -8.85 3.32
CA VAL A 13 11.65 -9.09 1.90
C VAL A 13 11.33 -10.57 1.68
N PHE A 14 12.21 -11.46 2.16
CA PHE A 14 11.98 -12.90 2.08
C PHE A 14 10.66 -13.30 2.73
N LEU A 15 10.40 -12.89 3.98
CA LEU A 15 9.16 -13.22 4.69
C LEU A 15 7.90 -12.69 3.99
N VAL A 16 7.97 -11.47 3.44
CA VAL A 16 6.85 -10.89 2.69
C VAL A 16 6.54 -11.72 1.44
N LYS A 17 7.57 -12.20 0.72
CA LYS A 17 7.39 -13.11 -0.42
C LYS A 17 6.86 -14.48 0.02
N GLU A 18 7.38 -15.05 1.10
CA GLU A 18 6.88 -16.32 1.67
C GLU A 18 5.41 -16.22 2.09
N ALA A 19 4.93 -15.05 2.52
CA ALA A 19 3.51 -14.86 2.84
C ALA A 19 2.58 -14.94 1.61
N LEU A 20 3.12 -14.84 0.38
CA LEU A 20 2.36 -14.99 -0.86
C LEU A 20 2.16 -16.47 -1.23
N ASP A 21 3.20 -17.29 -1.05
CA ASP A 21 3.23 -18.70 -1.45
C ASP A 21 2.93 -19.67 -0.30
N GLY A 22 2.97 -19.17 0.94
CA GLY A 22 2.77 -19.93 2.16
C GLY A 22 1.31 -20.29 2.46
N ARG A 23 1.09 -20.86 3.65
CA ARG A 23 -0.26 -21.23 4.08
C ARG A 23 -1.07 -19.97 4.42
N PRO A 24 -2.35 -19.88 4.00
CA PRO A 24 -3.18 -18.69 4.25
C PRO A 24 -3.31 -18.32 5.73
N GLU A 25 -3.27 -19.30 6.63
CA GLU A 25 -3.30 -19.08 8.08
C GLU A 25 -2.04 -18.40 8.65
N ASP A 26 -0.89 -18.57 7.99
CA ASP A 26 0.38 -18.00 8.45
C ASP A 26 0.54 -16.55 7.97
N ALA A 27 -0.06 -16.19 6.84
CA ALA A 27 0.09 -14.88 6.21
C ALA A 27 -0.22 -13.68 7.13
N PRO A 28 -1.30 -13.67 7.95
CA PRO A 28 -1.56 -12.58 8.89
C PRO A 28 -0.47 -12.44 9.97
N HIS A 29 0.07 -13.56 10.46
CA HIS A 29 1.13 -13.56 11.47
C HIS A 29 2.44 -13.06 10.90
N ILE A 30 2.79 -13.49 9.68
CA ILE A 30 3.97 -13.02 8.97
C ILE A 30 3.82 -11.53 8.67
N HIS A 31 2.64 -11.07 8.20
CA HIS A 31 2.40 -9.66 7.91
C HIS A 31 2.56 -8.78 9.15
N TYR A 32 1.95 -9.18 10.27
CA TYR A 32 2.08 -8.46 11.54
C TYR A 32 3.54 -8.35 11.99
N PHE A 33 4.27 -9.47 11.96
CA PHE A 33 5.70 -9.47 12.28
C PHE A 33 6.50 -8.53 11.37
N CYS A 34 6.28 -8.60 10.05
CA CYS A 34 6.95 -7.73 9.09
C CYS A 34 6.63 -6.26 9.32
N GLN A 35 5.41 -5.90 9.72
CA GLN A 35 5.04 -4.52 10.07
C GLN A 35 5.82 -4.01 11.30
N GLU A 36 5.87 -4.78 12.39
CA GLU A 36 6.59 -4.39 13.60
C GLU A 36 8.09 -4.25 13.34
N VAL A 37 8.68 -5.21 12.62
CA VAL A 37 10.11 -5.16 12.26
C VAL A 37 10.41 -4.00 11.31
N ALA A 38 9.58 -3.78 10.28
CA ALA A 38 9.77 -2.66 9.38
C ALA A 38 9.69 -1.32 10.11
N GLN A 39 8.73 -1.15 11.03
CA GLN A 39 8.61 0.06 11.85
C GLN A 39 9.86 0.30 12.70
N LEU A 40 10.39 -0.74 13.32
CA LEU A 40 11.64 -0.67 14.08
C LEU A 40 12.79 -0.23 13.19
N LEU A 41 12.99 -0.90 12.04
CA LEU A 41 14.08 -0.61 11.11
C LEU A 41 14.02 0.83 10.58
N LEU A 42 12.82 1.31 10.22
CA LEU A 42 12.59 2.71 9.82
C LEU A 42 12.97 3.69 10.92
N THR A 43 12.63 3.38 12.17
CA THR A 43 12.96 4.22 13.34
C THR A 43 14.48 4.37 13.52
N TYR A 44 15.25 3.36 13.11
CA TYR A 44 16.72 3.38 13.12
C TYR A 44 17.35 3.79 11.77
N GLY A 45 16.57 4.37 10.86
CA GLY A 45 17.07 4.97 9.62
C GLY A 45 17.34 3.98 8.47
N ALA A 46 16.76 2.79 8.50
CA ALA A 46 16.81 1.88 7.37
C ALA A 46 16.05 2.47 6.17
N ASP A 47 16.63 2.36 4.96
CA ASP A 47 15.97 2.74 3.70
C ASP A 47 15.35 1.49 3.03
N PRO A 48 14.01 1.31 3.09
CA PRO A 48 13.34 0.15 2.53
C PRO A 48 13.20 0.20 0.99
N SER A 49 13.56 1.32 0.36
CA SER A 49 13.47 1.52 -1.11
C SER A 49 14.79 1.25 -1.82
N ARG A 50 15.79 0.81 -1.06
CA ARG A 50 17.13 0.46 -1.55
C ARG A 50 17.13 -0.97 -2.10
N CYS A 51 17.19 -1.14 -3.43
CA CYS A 51 17.39 -2.48 -4.02
C CYS A 51 18.87 -2.90 -4.01
N ARG A 52 19.13 -4.19 -4.21
CA ARG A 52 20.46 -4.79 -4.38
C ARG A 52 20.53 -5.45 -5.76
N GLU A 53 21.73 -5.75 -6.24
CA GLU A 53 21.95 -6.24 -7.63
C GLU A 53 21.03 -7.41 -8.02
N ASP A 54 20.78 -8.34 -7.10
CA ASP A 54 19.94 -9.53 -7.33
C ASP A 54 18.66 -9.59 -6.46
N GLU A 55 18.36 -8.54 -5.69
CA GLU A 55 17.24 -8.55 -4.72
C GLU A 55 16.39 -7.27 -4.81
N SER A 56 15.08 -7.47 -4.98
CA SER A 56 14.07 -6.41 -4.87
C SER A 56 14.13 -5.74 -3.49
N SER A 57 13.86 -4.43 -3.46
CA SER A 57 13.72 -3.72 -2.18
C SER A 57 12.42 -4.09 -1.47
N LEU A 58 12.33 -3.83 -0.16
CA LEU A 58 11.09 -4.08 0.59
C LEU A 58 9.92 -3.26 0.06
N MET A 59 10.16 -2.00 -0.28
CA MET A 59 9.13 -1.12 -0.84
C MET A 59 8.67 -1.61 -2.22
N GLU A 60 9.60 -2.00 -3.08
CA GLU A 60 9.30 -2.58 -4.41
C GLU A 60 8.43 -3.82 -4.30
N THR A 61 8.82 -4.81 -3.49
CA THR A 61 8.04 -6.04 -3.27
C THR A 61 6.65 -5.75 -2.69
N CYS A 62 6.53 -4.78 -1.78
CA CYS A 62 5.23 -4.38 -1.27
C CYS A 62 4.34 -3.73 -2.34
N LEU A 63 4.91 -3.02 -3.32
CA LEU A 63 4.15 -2.41 -4.43
C LEU A 63 3.79 -3.40 -5.53
N GLU A 64 4.66 -4.37 -5.83
CA GLU A 64 4.39 -5.47 -6.75
C GLU A 64 3.14 -6.26 -6.34
N HIS A 65 2.86 -6.34 -5.03
CA HIS A 65 1.71 -7.02 -4.45
C HIS A 65 0.93 -6.13 -3.49
N PHE A 66 0.73 -4.85 -3.84
CA PHE A 66 0.12 -3.86 -2.94
C PHE A 66 -1.30 -4.22 -2.49
N ASP A 67 -2.03 -5.00 -3.28
CA ASP A 67 -3.36 -5.49 -2.93
C ASP A 67 -3.33 -6.45 -1.73
N LEU A 68 -2.23 -7.19 -1.56
CA LEU A 68 -2.00 -8.11 -0.43
C LEU A 68 -1.18 -7.46 0.69
N HIS A 69 -0.21 -6.61 0.33
CA HIS A 69 0.69 -5.95 1.29
C HIS A 69 0.34 -4.49 1.55
N PHE A 70 -0.91 -4.11 1.35
CA PHE A 70 -1.39 -2.72 1.41
C PHE A 70 -0.95 -1.99 2.68
N SER A 71 -1.20 -2.59 3.86
CA SER A 71 -0.96 -1.95 5.14
C SER A 71 0.54 -1.75 5.39
N LEU A 72 1.38 -2.71 4.98
CA LEU A 72 2.83 -2.58 5.02
C LEU A 72 3.34 -1.53 4.02
N ALA A 73 2.89 -1.56 2.75
CA ALA A 73 3.28 -0.57 1.74
C ALA A 73 2.99 0.87 2.21
N LEU A 74 1.81 1.07 2.81
CA LEU A 74 1.39 2.37 3.32
C LEU A 74 2.19 2.81 4.54
N GLN A 75 2.50 1.88 5.45
CA GLN A 75 3.36 2.15 6.61
C GLN A 75 4.77 2.56 6.17
N LEU A 76 5.35 1.87 5.18
CA LEU A 76 6.67 2.22 4.64
C LEU A 76 6.66 3.64 4.06
N LEU A 77 5.65 3.96 3.25
CA LEU A 77 5.45 5.31 2.70
C LEU A 77 5.31 6.38 3.79
N GLN A 78 4.52 6.10 4.82
CA GLN A 78 4.36 6.98 5.98
C GLN A 78 5.67 7.15 6.78
N GLY A 79 6.51 6.11 6.79
CA GLY A 79 7.86 6.14 7.34
C GLY A 79 8.90 6.84 6.47
N GLY A 80 8.52 7.38 5.31
CA GLY A 80 9.42 8.11 4.42
C GLY A 80 10.10 7.26 3.36
N ALA A 81 9.65 6.02 3.13
CA ALA A 81 10.12 5.22 2.00
C ALA A 81 9.91 5.97 0.68
N SER A 82 10.92 5.92 -0.19
CA SER A 82 10.84 6.47 -1.53
C SER A 82 9.92 5.62 -2.41
N PHE A 83 9.14 6.29 -3.27
CA PHE A 83 8.31 5.63 -4.29
C PHE A 83 9.09 5.25 -5.57
N PHE A 84 10.41 5.35 -5.52
CA PHE A 84 11.35 4.97 -6.57
C PHE A 84 12.60 4.34 -5.94
N CYS A 85 13.37 3.64 -6.75
CA CYS A 85 14.68 3.12 -6.33
C CYS A 85 15.62 4.25 -5.89
N THR A 86 16.11 4.19 -4.64
CA THR A 86 17.05 5.17 -4.08
C THR A 86 18.49 4.95 -4.50
N MET A 87 18.84 3.75 -5.01
CA MET A 87 20.19 3.41 -5.47
C MET A 87 20.43 3.68 -6.95
N HIS A 88 19.51 3.23 -7.80
CA HIS A 88 19.70 3.16 -9.25
C HIS A 88 18.79 4.14 -10.00
N SER A 89 18.14 5.07 -9.30
CA SER A 89 17.18 6.04 -9.85
C SER A 89 15.90 5.38 -10.43
N PRO A 90 14.89 6.14 -10.88
CA PRO A 90 13.61 5.61 -11.37
C PRO A 90 13.64 4.57 -12.51
N PRO A 91 14.68 4.49 -13.39
CA PRO A 91 14.73 3.45 -14.41
C PRO A 91 14.87 2.02 -13.87
N CYS A 92 15.36 1.86 -12.64
CA CYS A 92 15.46 0.54 -12.01
C CYS A 92 14.08 0.02 -11.61
N TRP A 93 13.33 0.81 -10.83
CA TRP A 93 11.92 0.58 -10.58
C TRP A 93 11.22 1.89 -10.21
N SER A 94 9.93 1.95 -10.51
CA SER A 94 9.04 3.09 -10.22
C SER A 94 7.74 2.59 -9.63
N GLY A 95 7.35 3.12 -8.47
CA GLY A 95 6.12 2.72 -7.81
C GLY A 95 4.87 2.99 -8.66
N PHE A 96 4.90 3.99 -9.55
CA PHE A 96 3.79 4.24 -10.49
C PHE A 96 3.62 3.06 -11.45
N VAL A 97 4.72 2.54 -11.98
CA VAL A 97 4.69 1.40 -12.90
C VAL A 97 4.17 0.16 -12.18
N LEU A 98 4.72 -0.13 -11.00
CA LEU A 98 4.37 -1.30 -10.19
C LEU A 98 2.89 -1.29 -9.79
N ILE A 99 2.37 -0.16 -9.28
CA ILE A 99 0.96 -0.04 -8.88
C ILE A 99 0.02 -0.31 -10.04
N PHE A 100 0.25 0.30 -11.21
CA PHE A 100 -0.65 0.10 -12.34
C PHE A 100 -0.53 -1.28 -12.99
N GLN A 101 0.68 -1.86 -13.03
CA GLN A 101 0.87 -3.24 -13.49
C GLN A 101 0.09 -4.21 -12.60
N ARG A 102 0.27 -4.12 -11.27
CA ARG A 102 -0.45 -4.99 -10.34
C ARG A 102 -1.95 -4.70 -10.34
N LEU A 103 -2.37 -3.43 -10.42
CA LEU A 103 -3.78 -3.04 -10.47
C LEU A 103 -4.49 -3.69 -11.67
N CYS A 104 -3.91 -3.58 -12.87
CA CYS A 104 -4.49 -4.19 -14.07
C CYS A 104 -4.50 -5.73 -13.97
N SER A 105 -3.42 -6.35 -13.50
CA SER A 105 -3.35 -7.81 -13.31
C SER A 105 -4.38 -8.31 -12.31
N ALA A 106 -4.45 -7.71 -11.12
CA ALA A 106 -5.37 -8.11 -10.06
C ALA A 106 -6.84 -7.91 -10.45
N VAL A 107 -7.17 -6.80 -11.11
CA VAL A 107 -8.55 -6.59 -11.63
C VAL A 107 -8.89 -7.63 -12.70
N GLN A 108 -7.95 -7.98 -13.58
CA GLN A 108 -8.14 -9.04 -14.57
C GLN A 108 -8.33 -10.42 -13.91
N GLU A 109 -7.55 -10.74 -12.88
CA GLU A 109 -7.66 -11.99 -12.10
C GLU A 109 -9.03 -12.12 -11.43
N LEU A 110 -9.57 -11.00 -10.93
CA LEU A 110 -10.85 -10.96 -10.22
C LEU A 110 -12.09 -11.01 -11.13
N LYS A 111 -11.94 -10.77 -12.44
CA LYS A 111 -12.99 -10.86 -13.47
C LYS A 111 -14.32 -10.20 -13.05
N ASP A 112 -15.28 -11.01 -12.59
CA ASP A 112 -16.65 -10.62 -12.27
C ASP A 112 -16.85 -10.21 -10.80
N ASN A 113 -15.84 -10.37 -9.94
CA ASN A 113 -15.92 -9.92 -8.55
C ASN A 113 -15.70 -8.40 -8.45
N THR A 114 -16.74 -7.67 -8.85
CA THR A 114 -16.75 -6.20 -8.89
C THR A 114 -16.47 -5.54 -7.54
N VAL A 115 -16.86 -6.20 -6.43
CA VAL A 115 -16.61 -5.71 -5.07
C VAL A 115 -15.13 -5.79 -4.75
N ALA A 116 -14.50 -6.96 -4.91
CA ALA A 116 -13.08 -7.13 -4.65
C ALA A 116 -12.21 -6.29 -5.60
N ALA A 117 -12.58 -6.21 -6.88
CA ALA A 117 -11.88 -5.34 -7.84
C ALA A 117 -12.00 -3.86 -7.43
N GLY A 118 -13.16 -3.44 -6.94
CA GLY A 118 -13.37 -2.13 -6.34
C GLY A 118 -12.41 -1.85 -5.18
N GLU A 119 -12.21 -2.82 -4.28
CA GLU A 119 -11.28 -2.72 -3.15
C GLU A 119 -9.81 -2.58 -3.59
N VAL A 120 -9.39 -3.34 -4.61
CA VAL A 120 -8.03 -3.22 -5.17
C VAL A 120 -7.82 -1.82 -5.77
N ILE A 121 -8.81 -1.32 -6.53
CA ILE A 121 -8.73 0.04 -7.10
C ILE A 121 -8.61 1.08 -5.98
N LEU A 122 -9.37 0.94 -4.89
CA LEU A 122 -9.26 1.85 -3.75
C LEU A 122 -7.89 1.84 -3.08
N LYS A 123 -7.30 0.65 -2.91
CA LYS A 123 -5.96 0.50 -2.33
C LYS A 123 -4.94 1.25 -3.20
N ALA A 124 -5.01 1.08 -4.52
CA ALA A 124 -4.17 1.82 -5.47
C ALA A 124 -4.41 3.34 -5.39
N GLU A 125 -5.67 3.79 -5.40
CA GLU A 125 -6.02 5.20 -5.25
C GLU A 125 -5.47 5.79 -3.95
N SER A 126 -5.51 5.05 -2.85
CA SER A 126 -5.04 5.49 -1.54
C SER A 126 -3.51 5.66 -1.49
N ILE A 127 -2.76 4.72 -2.08
CA ILE A 127 -1.31 4.81 -2.20
C ILE A 127 -0.93 6.00 -3.09
N LEU A 128 -1.55 6.13 -4.27
CA LEU A 128 -1.28 7.22 -5.20
C LEU A 128 -1.61 8.58 -4.60
N ASP A 129 -2.78 8.70 -3.96
CA ASP A 129 -3.18 9.92 -3.25
C ASP A 129 -2.15 10.27 -2.15
N PHE A 130 -1.63 9.30 -1.39
CA PHE A 130 -0.58 9.56 -0.40
C PHE A 130 0.69 10.13 -1.05
N VAL A 131 1.20 9.45 -2.08
CA VAL A 131 2.45 9.84 -2.75
C VAL A 131 2.31 11.23 -3.36
N ILE A 132 1.20 11.53 -4.04
CA ILE A 132 0.92 12.85 -4.60
C ILE A 132 0.90 13.93 -3.50
N ALA A 133 0.37 13.59 -2.32
CA ALA A 133 0.26 14.52 -1.21
C ALA A 133 1.58 14.83 -0.50
N THR A 134 2.51 13.86 -0.47
CA THR A 134 3.81 14.00 0.20
C THR A 134 4.93 14.40 -0.74
N SER A 135 4.73 14.29 -2.06
CA SER A 135 5.77 14.59 -3.04
C SER A 135 5.76 16.07 -3.44
N LEU A 136 6.94 16.69 -3.44
CA LEU A 136 7.13 18.03 -3.98
C LEU A 136 7.12 18.06 -5.52
N ASP A 137 7.44 16.93 -6.16
CA ASP A 137 7.58 16.78 -7.60
C ASP A 137 7.20 15.35 -8.02
N VAL A 138 6.10 15.19 -8.75
CA VAL A 138 5.59 13.90 -9.21
C VAL A 138 6.29 13.53 -10.52
N ARG A 139 7.31 12.67 -10.46
CA ARG A 139 8.08 12.24 -11.63
C ARG A 139 7.57 10.93 -12.19
N ILE A 140 6.72 11.00 -13.20
CA ILE A 140 6.21 9.82 -13.90
C ILE A 140 7.25 9.42 -14.97
N PRO A 141 7.56 8.13 -15.16
CA PRO A 141 8.42 7.73 -16.27
C PRO A 141 7.80 8.15 -17.62
N LYS A 142 8.62 8.72 -18.51
CA LYS A 142 8.15 9.37 -19.76
C LYS A 142 7.39 8.41 -20.68
N ASP A 143 7.90 7.18 -20.81
CA ASP A 143 7.32 6.14 -21.67
C ASP A 143 6.34 5.22 -20.92
N PHE A 144 5.91 5.63 -19.72
CA PHE A 144 4.93 4.86 -18.97
C PHE A 144 3.57 4.95 -19.66
N VAL A 145 3.09 3.78 -20.10
CA VAL A 145 1.76 3.55 -20.69
C VAL A 145 1.15 2.34 -20.01
N ILE A 146 -0.16 2.36 -19.80
CA ILE A 146 -0.92 1.24 -19.22
C ILE A 146 -1.77 0.56 -20.29
N SER A 147 -1.95 -0.76 -20.15
CA SER A 147 -2.96 -1.51 -20.90
C SER A 147 -4.10 -1.92 -19.97
N VAL A 148 -5.33 -1.68 -20.39
CA VAL A 148 -6.56 -1.97 -19.62
C VAL A 148 -7.53 -2.88 -20.38
N GLU A 149 -7.08 -3.50 -21.47
CA GLU A 149 -7.92 -4.28 -22.40
C GLU A 149 -8.72 -5.38 -21.70
N ASN A 150 -8.16 -5.97 -20.63
CA ASN A 150 -8.78 -7.05 -19.88
C ASN A 150 -9.37 -6.62 -18.52
N CYS A 151 -9.48 -5.31 -18.26
CA CYS A 151 -10.03 -4.78 -17.00
C CYS A 151 -11.56 -4.63 -17.00
N GLY A 152 -12.24 -5.02 -18.10
CA GLY A 152 -13.70 -5.03 -18.20
C GLY A 152 -14.35 -3.70 -17.83
N ILE A 153 -15.37 -3.76 -16.96
CA ILE A 153 -16.12 -2.58 -16.50
C ILE A 153 -15.27 -1.57 -15.72
N HIS A 154 -14.13 -1.99 -15.19
CA HIS A 154 -13.25 -1.15 -14.38
C HIS A 154 -12.22 -0.38 -15.23
N ALA A 155 -12.06 -0.72 -16.51
CA ALA A 155 -11.09 -0.10 -17.42
C ALA A 155 -11.19 1.43 -17.43
N GLN A 156 -12.42 1.96 -17.53
CA GLN A 156 -12.64 3.41 -17.54
C GLN A 156 -12.23 4.09 -16.23
N LYS A 157 -12.46 3.44 -15.08
CA LYS A 157 -12.04 3.97 -13.79
C LYS A 157 -10.51 4.01 -13.69
N ILE A 158 -9.83 2.93 -14.10
CA ILE A 158 -8.36 2.86 -14.10
C ILE A 158 -7.76 3.94 -15.02
N LEU A 159 -8.32 4.10 -16.23
CA LEU A 159 -7.91 5.17 -17.16
C LEU A 159 -8.10 6.57 -16.56
N SER A 160 -9.18 6.79 -15.82
CA SER A 160 -9.42 8.09 -15.16
C SER A 160 -8.37 8.41 -14.08
N ILE A 161 -7.93 7.39 -13.33
CA ILE A 161 -6.88 7.54 -12.31
C ILE A 161 -5.54 7.85 -13.01
N TYR A 162 -5.24 7.12 -14.07
CA TYR A 162 -4.04 7.31 -14.89
C TYR A 162 -3.98 8.69 -15.54
N ALA A 163 -5.07 9.15 -16.15
CA ALA A 163 -5.17 10.47 -16.76
C ALA A 163 -4.95 11.57 -15.72
N ARG A 164 -5.62 11.48 -14.56
CA ARG A 164 -5.43 12.41 -13.43
C ARG A 164 -3.96 12.46 -13.00
N LEU A 165 -3.28 11.31 -12.94
CA LEU A 165 -1.88 11.26 -12.58
C LEU A 165 -1.01 11.98 -13.62
N LYS A 166 -1.21 11.74 -14.92
CA LYS A 166 -0.48 12.43 -16.00
C LYS A 166 -0.74 13.94 -16.01
N ASP A 167 -1.97 14.38 -15.75
CA ASP A 167 -2.30 15.80 -15.67
C ASP A 167 -1.53 16.51 -14.55
N LEU A 168 -1.22 15.81 -13.45
CA LEU A 168 -0.46 16.37 -12.33
C LEU A 168 1.01 16.68 -12.67
N GLU A 169 1.57 16.10 -13.73
CA GLU A 169 2.93 16.42 -14.21
C GLU A 169 3.01 17.83 -14.80
N HIS A 170 1.88 18.35 -15.30
CA HIS A 170 1.82 19.64 -16.00
C HIS A 170 0.93 20.67 -15.31
N THR A 171 0.08 20.24 -14.38
CA THR A 171 -0.83 21.11 -13.65
C THR A 171 -0.73 20.80 -12.15
N PRO A 172 -0.53 21.82 -11.30
CA PRO A 172 -0.52 21.58 -9.86
C PRO A 172 -1.89 21.08 -9.40
N ALA A 173 -1.89 20.14 -8.46
CA ALA A 173 -3.12 19.64 -7.85
C ALA A 173 -4.00 20.79 -7.33
N PRO A 174 -5.32 20.75 -7.53
CA PRO A 174 -6.19 21.79 -7.02
C PRO A 174 -6.12 21.85 -5.50
N LEU A 175 -6.25 23.04 -4.91
CA LEU A 175 -6.17 23.24 -3.45
C LEU A 175 -7.13 22.32 -2.69
N LYS A 176 -8.34 22.11 -3.22
CA LYS A 176 -9.30 21.16 -2.65
C LYS A 176 -8.75 19.72 -2.61
N HIS A 177 -7.96 19.29 -3.58
CA HIS A 177 -7.33 17.98 -3.51
C HIS A 177 -6.25 17.95 -2.43
N LEU A 178 -5.36 18.95 -2.43
CA LEU A 178 -4.28 19.07 -1.44
C LEU A 178 -4.79 19.13 0.01
N CYS A 179 -5.84 19.92 0.29
CA CYS A 179 -6.45 19.98 1.61
C CYS A 179 -7.03 18.62 2.04
N ARG A 180 -7.74 17.93 1.13
CA ARG A 180 -8.28 16.59 1.41
C ARG A 180 -7.17 15.63 1.82
N LEU A 181 -6.11 15.62 1.02
CA LEU A 181 -4.95 14.77 1.22
C LEU A 181 -4.24 15.06 2.54
N HIS A 182 -4.01 16.34 2.84
CA HIS A 182 -3.39 16.78 4.08
C HIS A 182 -4.19 16.34 5.30
N ILE A 183 -5.53 16.50 5.28
CA ILE A 183 -6.39 16.04 6.38
C ILE A 183 -6.30 14.52 6.54
N ARG A 184 -6.34 13.76 5.43
CA ARG A 184 -6.20 12.29 5.45
C ARG A 184 -4.86 11.83 6.04
N GLN A 185 -3.78 12.55 5.75
CA GLN A 185 -2.46 12.28 6.35
C GLN A 185 -2.49 12.47 7.86
N GLN A 186 -3.10 13.57 8.36
CA GLN A 186 -3.23 13.82 9.81
C GLN A 186 -4.08 12.75 10.50
N LEU A 187 -5.10 12.23 9.81
CA LEU A 187 -5.89 11.11 10.31
C LEU A 187 -5.15 9.77 10.22
N GLN A 188 -4.01 9.70 9.52
CA GLN A 188 -3.34 8.49 9.06
C GLN A 188 -4.25 7.61 8.19
N LEU A 189 -3.75 7.21 7.03
CA LEU A 189 -4.56 6.52 6.03
C LEU A 189 -5.02 5.11 6.47
N LEU A 190 -4.29 4.47 7.39
CA LEU A 190 -4.72 3.22 8.03
C LEU A 190 -5.95 3.48 8.90
N ASN A 191 -7.02 2.72 8.66
CA ASN A 191 -8.32 2.87 9.32
C ASN A 191 -8.97 4.24 9.12
N LEU A 192 -8.69 4.92 8.00
CA LEU A 192 -9.23 6.26 7.68
C LEU A 192 -10.75 6.31 7.86
N LYS A 193 -11.48 5.28 7.42
CA LYS A 193 -12.95 5.23 7.53
C LYS A 193 -13.43 5.36 8.96
N GLN A 194 -12.96 4.47 9.84
CA GLN A 194 -13.34 4.45 11.25
C GLN A 194 -12.99 5.77 11.94
N LYS A 195 -11.84 6.37 11.58
CA LYS A 195 -11.41 7.65 12.14
C LYS A 195 -12.32 8.78 11.66
N VAL A 196 -12.61 8.88 10.37
CA VAL A 196 -13.49 9.91 9.79
C VAL A 196 -14.92 9.80 10.34
N GLU A 197 -15.45 8.58 10.49
CA GLU A 197 -16.79 8.34 11.04
C GLU A 197 -16.93 8.87 12.48
N ARG A 198 -15.87 8.74 13.29
CA ARG A 198 -15.81 9.21 14.68
C ARG A 198 -15.63 10.74 14.82
N LEU A 199 -15.28 11.45 13.75
CA LEU A 199 -15.09 12.90 13.83
C LEU A 199 -16.44 13.62 14.00
N PRO A 200 -16.49 14.71 14.79
CA PRO A 200 -17.66 15.57 14.91
C PRO A 200 -17.80 16.52 13.69
N LEU A 201 -17.77 15.95 12.49
CA LEU A 201 -17.89 16.68 11.22
C LEU A 201 -19.28 16.44 10.58
N PRO A 202 -19.81 17.42 9.82
CA PRO A 202 -20.96 17.21 8.95
C PRO A 202 -20.73 16.07 7.95
N ASP A 203 -21.79 15.34 7.59
CA ASP A 203 -21.72 14.18 6.69
C ASP A 203 -21.06 14.50 5.35
N ARG A 204 -21.36 15.68 4.79
CA ARG A 204 -20.75 16.15 3.53
C ARG A 204 -19.22 16.27 3.61
N LEU A 205 -18.67 16.62 4.78
CA LEU A 205 -17.22 16.66 4.97
C LEU A 205 -16.65 15.25 5.17
N LYS A 206 -17.39 14.37 5.84
CA LYS A 206 -17.01 12.95 5.96
C LYS A 206 -16.94 12.28 4.59
N GLU A 207 -17.97 12.45 3.75
CA GLU A 207 -18.00 11.97 2.36
C GLU A 207 -16.84 12.52 1.54
N TYR A 208 -16.53 13.81 1.69
CA TYR A 208 -15.39 14.42 1.02
C TYR A 208 -14.05 13.82 1.46
N LEU A 209 -13.92 13.40 2.73
CA LEU A 209 -12.71 12.78 3.25
C LEU A 209 -12.60 11.28 2.95
N LEU A 210 -13.69 10.57 2.68
CA LEU A 210 -13.64 9.14 2.36
C LEU A 210 -13.31 8.87 0.87
N PRO A 211 -12.60 7.78 0.54
CA PRO A 211 -12.56 7.28 -0.83
C PRO A 211 -13.96 6.85 -1.29
N THR A 212 -14.24 6.92 -2.59
CA THR A 212 -15.58 6.69 -3.17
C THR A 212 -16.11 5.26 -2.98
N LEU A 213 -15.27 4.33 -2.54
CA LEU A 213 -15.65 2.97 -2.15
C LEU A 213 -15.04 2.70 -0.76
N GLN A 214 -15.74 1.88 0.02
CA GLN A 214 -15.47 1.68 1.45
C GLN A 214 -14.45 0.55 1.66
N PHE A 215 -13.61 0.70 2.68
CA PHE A 215 -12.66 -0.32 3.08
C PHE A 215 -13.16 -1.07 4.32
N SER A 216 -13.04 -2.40 4.31
CA SER A 216 -13.15 -3.25 5.49
C SER A 216 -11.82 -3.98 5.67
N GLU A 217 -10.91 -3.38 6.44
CA GLU A 217 -9.81 -4.14 7.05
C GLU A 217 -10.48 -5.08 8.04
N ALA A 218 -10.60 -6.36 7.71
CA ALA A 218 -10.93 -7.37 8.71
C ALA A 218 -9.77 -7.36 9.71
N ALA A 219 -9.91 -6.55 10.75
CA ALA A 219 -9.02 -6.56 11.88
C ALA A 219 -9.00 -7.98 12.41
N GLY A 220 -7.83 -8.62 12.38
CA GLY A 220 -7.54 -9.79 13.19
C GLY A 220 -7.60 -9.41 14.66
N THR A 221 -8.80 -9.18 15.18
CA THR A 221 -9.03 -9.12 16.62
C THR A 221 -9.04 -10.56 17.11
N CYS A 222 -7.87 -11.07 17.50
CA CYS A 222 -7.80 -12.24 18.37
C CYS A 222 -8.25 -11.82 19.78
N ASN A 223 -9.57 -11.70 19.96
CA ASN A 223 -10.16 -11.63 21.28
C ASN A 223 -10.15 -13.03 21.90
N GLY A 224 -9.22 -13.22 22.84
CA GLY A 224 -9.42 -14.06 24.02
C GLY A 224 -9.44 -15.57 23.82
N CYS A 225 -8.34 -16.22 24.18
CA CYS A 225 -8.41 -17.46 24.93
C CYS A 225 -7.68 -17.25 26.26
N HIS A 226 -8.45 -16.86 27.27
CA HIS A 226 -8.06 -16.95 28.66
C HIS A 226 -7.64 -18.39 28.97
N ARG A 227 -6.53 -18.50 29.69
CA ARG A 227 -6.09 -19.72 30.38
C ARG A 227 -7.26 -20.33 31.15
N VAL A 228 -7.51 -21.62 30.92
CA VAL A 228 -8.11 -22.50 31.92
C VAL A 228 -7.21 -23.72 32.00
N HIS A 229 -6.38 -23.76 33.05
CA HIS A 229 -5.86 -25.01 33.57
C HIS A 229 -7.01 -25.77 34.23
N PRO A 230 -7.10 -27.09 34.03
CA PRO A 230 -7.69 -27.95 35.04
C PRO A 230 -6.61 -28.92 35.54
N ASN A 231 -6.15 -28.69 36.76
CA ASN A 231 -5.72 -29.77 37.63
C ASN A 231 -6.83 -29.98 38.68
N ASP A 232 -6.99 -31.25 39.05
CA ASP A 232 -7.53 -31.80 40.29
C ASP A 232 -8.99 -32.29 40.34
N THR A 233 -9.07 -33.61 40.59
CA THR A 233 -10.11 -34.42 41.27
C THR A 233 -11.42 -34.66 40.51
N ALA A 234 -11.94 -35.88 40.39
CA ALA A 234 -11.85 -37.08 41.23
C ALA A 234 -11.68 -38.36 40.40
#